data_AF-A0A2K0XVI3-F1
#
_entry.id   AF-A0A2K0XVI3-F1
#
_cell.length_a   1.000
_cell.length_b   1.000
_cell.length_c   1.000
_cell.angle_alpha   90.00
_cell.angle_beta   90.00
_cell.angle_gamma   90.00
#
_symmetry.space_group_name_H-M   'P 1'
#
loop_
_entity.id
_entity.type
_entity.pdbx_description
1 polymer ?
#
loop_
_entity_poly.entity_id
_entity_poly.type
_entity_poly.pdbx_seq_one_letter_code
_entity_poly.pdbx_strand_id
1 'polypeptide(L)'
;MLSEVDYEDYISFNIKPEDIEIFMSILIPSTMIYKNCVLISVDADYNQKIMDNFDNWLNHTKDKALAQRAINVEYMSSIFLHTRSNVTERKTLMNVANLIKNNWEHTLKGRYPDRDFEVLIFEEDRDFGITFYEK
;
A
#
# COMPACT_ATOMS: atom_id res chain seq x y z
N MET A 1 11.59 33.55 9.56
CA MET A 1 12.64 32.52 9.43
C MET A 1 12.22 31.41 10.36
N LEU A 2 11.52 30.39 9.87
CA LEU A 2 11.29 29.18 10.66
C LEU A 2 12.66 28.49 10.74
N SER A 3 13.12 28.20 11.95
CA SER A 3 14.32 27.38 12.18
C SER A 3 14.20 26.12 11.34
N GLU A 4 15.28 25.74 10.64
CA GLU A 4 15.44 24.36 10.17
C GLU A 4 15.08 23.47 11.36
N VAL A 5 13.96 22.75 11.26
CA VAL A 5 13.65 21.71 12.21
C VAL A 5 14.78 20.70 12.03
N ASP A 6 15.64 20.59 13.02
CA ASP A 6 16.61 19.51 13.06
C ASP A 6 15.82 18.21 13.06
N TYR A 7 15.90 17.48 11.95
CA TYR A 7 15.13 16.26 11.76
C TYR A 7 15.54 15.20 12.79
N GLU A 8 16.77 15.25 13.31
CA GLU A 8 17.27 14.34 14.33
C GLU A 8 16.55 14.60 15.67
N ASP A 9 16.39 15.86 16.05
CA ASP A 9 15.62 16.24 17.22
C ASP A 9 14.14 15.87 17.04
N TYR A 10 13.53 16.18 15.89
CA TYR A 10 12.13 15.83 15.66
C TYR A 10 11.91 14.32 15.75
N ILE A 11 12.75 13.51 15.10
CA ILE A 11 12.65 12.05 15.14
C ILE A 11 12.84 11.57 16.58
N SER A 12 13.91 12.02 17.28
CA SER A 12 14.21 11.56 18.63
C SER A 12 13.13 11.91 19.65
N PHE A 13 12.41 13.02 19.48
CA PHE A 13 11.32 13.44 20.37
C PHE A 13 9.95 12.85 20.00
N ASN A 14 9.66 12.63 18.71
CA ASN A 14 8.28 12.39 18.26
C ASN A 14 8.05 11.03 17.60
N ILE A 15 9.08 10.38 17.05
CA ILE A 15 8.93 9.14 16.29
C ILE A 15 9.55 8.00 17.07
N LYS A 16 8.70 7.09 17.56
CA LYS A 16 9.15 5.90 18.26
C LYS A 16 9.57 4.83 17.26
N PRO A 17 10.57 3.97 17.57
CA PRO A 17 10.89 2.82 16.73
C PRO A 17 9.68 1.94 16.42
N GLU A 18 8.73 1.80 17.35
CA GLU A 18 7.48 1.05 17.17
C GLU A 18 6.57 1.69 16.10
N ASP A 19 6.58 3.02 15.95
CA ASP A 19 5.82 3.70 14.89
C ASP A 19 6.37 3.30 13.51
N ILE A 20 7.70 3.14 13.40
CA ILE A 20 8.35 2.66 12.19
C ILE A 20 8.00 1.20 11.95
N GLU A 21 8.07 0.34 12.98
CA GLU A 21 7.71 -1.08 12.86
C GLU A 21 6.26 -1.27 12.39
N ILE A 22 5.32 -0.50 12.96
CA ILE A 22 3.92 -0.51 12.51
C ILE A 22 3.84 -0.07 11.04
N PHE A 23 4.53 1.01 10.66
CA PHE A 23 4.51 1.49 9.28
C PHE A 23 5.18 0.52 8.28
N MET A 24 6.13 -0.31 8.74
CA MET A 24 6.72 -1.36 7.91
C MET A 24 5.67 -2.36 7.40
N SER A 25 4.56 -2.58 8.13
CA SER A 25 3.47 -3.45 7.65
C SER A 25 2.81 -2.94 6.36
N ILE A 26 2.88 -1.62 6.10
CA ILE A 26 2.44 -0.99 4.85
C ILE A 26 3.55 -1.04 3.80
N LEU A 27 4.81 -0.81 4.18
CA LEU A 27 5.94 -0.80 3.25
C LEU A 27 6.26 -2.19 2.69
N ILE A 28 6.12 -3.24 3.51
CA ILE A 28 6.50 -4.61 3.17
C ILE A 28 5.25 -5.48 3.31
N PRO A 29 4.38 -5.52 2.29
CA PRO A 29 3.10 -6.19 2.40
C PRO A 29 3.29 -7.70 2.58
N SER A 30 2.53 -8.26 3.51
CA SER A 30 2.28 -9.70 3.56
C SER A 30 1.44 -10.09 2.35
N THR A 31 1.76 -11.23 1.74
CA THR A 31 1.11 -11.68 0.51
C THR A 31 0.75 -13.16 0.57
N MET A 32 -0.32 -13.53 -0.14
CA MET A 32 -0.74 -14.91 -0.33
C MET A 32 -0.97 -15.20 -1.81
N ILE A 33 -0.93 -16.48 -2.19
CA ILE A 33 -1.27 -16.91 -3.56
C ILE A 33 -2.69 -17.49 -3.54
N TYR A 34 -3.58 -16.91 -4.34
CA TYR A 34 -4.94 -17.40 -4.53
C TYR A 34 -5.31 -17.41 -6.01
N LYS A 35 -5.80 -18.55 -6.53
CA LYS A 35 -6.13 -18.75 -7.96
C LYS A 35 -5.01 -18.30 -8.93
N ASN A 36 -3.77 -18.59 -8.52
CA ASN A 36 -2.52 -18.21 -9.17
C ASN A 36 -2.22 -16.69 -9.20
N CYS A 37 -2.93 -15.87 -8.44
CA CYS A 37 -2.65 -14.43 -8.31
C CYS A 37 -2.03 -14.15 -6.94
N VAL A 38 -1.10 -13.21 -6.86
CA VAL A 38 -0.57 -12.70 -5.58
C VAL A 38 -1.51 -11.63 -5.02
N LEU A 39 -2.10 -11.90 -3.85
CA LEU A 39 -2.98 -10.96 -3.15
C LEU A 39 -2.31 -10.47 -1.86
N ILE A 40 -2.62 -9.25 -1.43
CA ILE A 40 -2.29 -8.77 -0.07
C ILE A 40 -2.95 -9.71 0.94
N SER A 41 -2.22 -10.01 2.02
CA SER A 41 -2.65 -10.85 3.13
C SER A 41 -2.56 -10.04 4.42
N VAL A 42 -3.57 -10.18 5.28
CA VAL A 42 -3.61 -9.49 6.58
C VAL A 42 -3.48 -10.51 7.70
N ASP A 43 -4.51 -11.32 7.91
CA ASP A 43 -4.54 -12.44 8.84
C ASP A 43 -5.49 -13.52 8.31
N ALA A 44 -5.50 -14.69 8.96
CA ALA A 44 -6.28 -15.84 8.48
C ALA A 44 -7.79 -15.56 8.37
N ASP A 45 -8.35 -14.77 9.30
CA ASP A 45 -9.78 -14.48 9.35
C ASP A 45 -10.17 -13.47 8.26
N TYR A 46 -9.31 -12.48 8.02
CA TYR A 46 -9.53 -11.46 7.00
C TYR A 46 -9.21 -11.95 5.58
N ASN A 47 -8.29 -12.91 5.44
CA ASN A 47 -7.90 -13.47 4.15
C ASN A 47 -9.07 -14.15 3.43
N GLN A 48 -10.01 -14.77 4.16
CA GLN A 48 -11.22 -15.32 3.53
C GLN A 48 -12.04 -14.24 2.84
N LYS A 49 -12.23 -13.09 3.49
CA LYS A 49 -12.96 -11.95 2.92
C LYS A 49 -12.24 -11.37 1.69
N ILE A 50 -10.91 -11.33 1.72
CA ILE A 50 -10.10 -10.91 0.57
C ILE A 50 -10.31 -11.85 -0.63
N MET A 51 -10.28 -13.16 -0.40
CA MET A 51 -10.53 -14.17 -1.45
C MET A 51 -11.96 -14.06 -2.02
N ASP A 52 -12.96 -13.88 -1.16
CA ASP A 52 -14.35 -13.72 -1.60
C ASP A 52 -14.54 -12.43 -2.42
N ASN A 53 -13.92 -11.32 -1.99
CA ASN A 53 -13.93 -10.07 -2.74
C ASN A 53 -13.21 -10.22 -4.08
N PHE A 54 -12.08 -10.94 -4.13
CA PHE A 54 -11.36 -11.22 -5.38
C PHE A 54 -12.25 -12.01 -6.35
N ASP A 55 -12.94 -13.03 -5.86
CA ASP A 55 -13.87 -13.83 -6.67
C ASP A 55 -15.03 -12.99 -7.22
N ASN A 56 -15.57 -12.09 -6.40
CA ASN A 56 -16.58 -11.13 -6.85
C ASN A 56 -16.02 -10.24 -7.96
N TRP A 57 -14.86 -9.60 -7.77
CA TRP A 57 -14.25 -8.76 -8.80
C TRP A 57 -13.93 -9.52 -10.08
N LEU A 58 -13.37 -10.73 -9.96
CA LEU A 58 -13.06 -11.59 -11.11
C LEU A 58 -14.34 -11.99 -11.86
N ASN A 59 -15.44 -12.23 -11.14
CA ASN A 59 -16.72 -12.54 -11.76
C ASN A 59 -17.32 -11.36 -12.52
N HIS A 60 -17.10 -10.11 -12.07
CA HIS A 60 -17.61 -8.91 -12.74
C HIS A 60 -16.72 -8.48 -13.91
N THR A 61 -15.40 -8.47 -13.71
CA THR A 61 -14.43 -7.96 -14.70
C THR A 61 -14.05 -9.00 -15.75
N LYS A 62 -14.11 -10.30 -15.40
CA LYS A 62 -13.56 -11.42 -16.18
C LYS A 62 -12.07 -11.27 -16.48
N ASP A 63 -11.36 -10.46 -15.71
CA ASP A 63 -9.95 -10.12 -15.88
C ASP A 63 -9.23 -10.23 -14.52
N LYS A 64 -8.20 -11.08 -14.48
CA LYS A 64 -7.43 -11.31 -13.25
C LYS A 64 -6.62 -10.10 -12.84
N ALA A 65 -6.04 -9.37 -13.78
CA ALA A 65 -5.23 -8.19 -13.48
C ALA A 65 -6.12 -7.08 -12.90
N LEU A 66 -7.30 -6.85 -13.48
CA LEU A 66 -8.27 -5.89 -12.94
C LEU A 66 -8.81 -6.30 -11.57
N ALA A 67 -9.12 -7.58 -11.37
CA ALA A 67 -9.58 -8.08 -10.07
C ALA A 67 -8.47 -7.99 -9.01
N GLN A 68 -7.24 -8.33 -9.36
CA GLN A 68 -6.08 -8.24 -8.48
C GLN A 68 -5.79 -6.78 -8.11
N ARG A 69 -5.84 -5.86 -9.08
CA ARG A 69 -5.70 -4.42 -8.85
C ARG A 69 -6.75 -3.91 -7.86
N ALA A 70 -8.00 -4.32 -8.01
CA ALA A 70 -9.08 -3.89 -7.12
C ALA A 70 -8.95 -4.42 -5.68
N ILE A 71 -8.24 -5.52 -5.49
CA ILE A 71 -8.01 -6.15 -4.19
C ILE A 71 -6.74 -5.65 -3.52
N ASN A 72 -5.67 -5.52 -4.28
CA ASN A 72 -4.37 -5.08 -3.80
C ASN A 72 -4.32 -3.56 -3.82
N VAL A 73 -5.18 -2.91 -3.05
CA VAL A 73 -5.28 -1.46 -3.03
C VAL A 73 -5.17 -0.94 -1.60
N GLU A 74 -4.30 0.05 -1.42
CA GLU A 74 -4.20 0.81 -0.18
C GLU A 74 -4.38 2.29 -0.48
N TYR A 75 -5.40 2.88 0.14
CA TYR A 75 -5.72 4.30 -0.02
C TYR A 75 -4.95 5.13 1.01
N MET A 76 -4.39 6.25 0.58
CA MET A 76 -3.64 7.15 1.48
C MET A 76 -4.54 7.75 2.56
N SER A 77 -5.83 7.95 2.27
CA SER A 77 -6.81 8.35 3.29
C SER A 77 -7.07 7.27 4.33
N SER A 78 -7.00 5.99 3.97
CA SER A 78 -7.15 4.88 4.91
C SER A 78 -5.94 4.77 5.84
N ILE A 79 -4.72 4.84 5.28
CA ILE A 79 -3.47 4.73 6.05
C ILE A 79 -3.35 5.88 7.07
N PHE A 80 -3.70 7.11 6.67
CA PHE A 80 -3.55 8.31 7.50
C PHE A 80 -4.88 8.88 7.98
N LEU A 81 -5.91 8.04 8.15
CA LEU A 81 -7.29 8.48 8.44
C LEU A 81 -7.40 9.45 9.61
N HIS A 82 -6.64 9.20 10.68
CA HIS A 82 -6.71 9.98 11.92
C HIS A 82 -5.63 11.07 12.05
N THR A 83 -4.61 11.02 11.20
CA THR A 83 -3.43 11.92 11.29
C THR A 83 -3.34 12.88 10.12
N ARG A 84 -4.07 12.63 9.03
CA ARG A 84 -4.22 13.56 7.92
C ARG A 84 -5.01 14.78 8.38
N SER A 85 -4.30 15.88 8.54
CA SER A 85 -4.93 17.19 8.73
C SER A 85 -5.31 17.81 7.39
N ASN A 86 -6.25 18.76 7.42
CA ASN A 86 -6.60 19.63 6.30
C ASN A 86 -5.44 20.50 5.78
N VAL A 87 -4.34 20.60 6.53
CA VAL A 87 -3.11 21.31 6.13
C VAL A 87 -2.03 20.39 5.58
N THR A 88 -2.26 19.07 5.54
CA THR A 88 -1.28 18.13 4.98
C THR A 88 -1.09 18.39 3.49
N GLU A 89 0.13 18.75 3.10
CA GLU A 89 0.45 19.02 1.71
C GLU A 89 0.31 17.75 0.87
N ARG A 90 -0.32 17.86 -0.31
CA ARG A 90 -0.42 16.76 -1.28
C ARG A 90 0.94 16.19 -1.64
N LYS A 91 1.97 17.05 -1.73
CA LYS A 91 3.35 16.64 -2.01
C LYS A 91 3.89 15.68 -0.95
N THR A 92 3.61 15.94 0.33
CA THR A 92 4.01 15.04 1.42
C THR A 92 3.40 13.66 1.27
N LEU A 93 2.08 13.60 1.04
CA LEU A 93 1.41 12.32 0.82
C LEU A 93 1.95 11.59 -0.42
N MET A 94 2.23 12.33 -1.51
CA MET A 94 2.79 11.76 -2.73
C MET A 94 4.20 11.19 -2.51
N ASN A 95 5.04 11.86 -1.71
CA ASN A 95 6.35 11.34 -1.35
C ASN A 95 6.22 10.02 -0.56
N VAL A 96 5.27 9.94 0.38
CA VAL A 96 4.99 8.71 1.13
C VAL A 96 4.46 7.60 0.22
N ALA A 97 3.56 7.90 -0.71
CA ALA A 97 3.06 6.91 -1.66
C ALA A 97 4.16 6.38 -2.59
N ASN A 98 5.10 7.22 -3.01
CA ASN A 98 6.28 6.79 -3.76
C ASN A 98 7.19 5.89 -2.91
N LEU A 99 7.36 6.19 -1.61
CA LEU A 99 8.08 5.31 -0.70
C LEU A 99 7.41 3.92 -0.60
N ILE A 100 6.08 3.87 -0.44
CA ILE A 100 5.32 2.61 -0.41
C ILE A 100 5.49 1.86 -1.73
N LYS A 101 5.23 2.52 -2.86
CA LYS A 101 5.37 1.94 -4.22
C LYS A 101 6.75 1.30 -4.41
N ASN A 102 7.82 2.03 -4.09
CA ASN A 102 9.18 1.54 -4.30
C ASN A 102 9.48 0.30 -3.43
N ASN A 103 9.00 0.28 -2.18
CA ASN A 103 9.16 -0.89 -1.31
C ASN A 103 8.32 -2.08 -1.78
N TRP A 104 7.12 -1.86 -2.32
CA TRP A 104 6.30 -2.90 -2.92
C TRP A 104 6.97 -3.50 -4.16
N GLU A 105 7.48 -2.67 -5.07
CA GLU A 105 8.23 -3.13 -6.25
C GLU A 105 9.43 -4.00 -5.86
N HIS A 106 10.20 -3.55 -4.86
CA HIS A 106 11.34 -4.31 -4.34
C HIS A 106 10.91 -5.63 -3.71
N THR A 107 9.89 -5.60 -2.86
CA THR A 107 9.38 -6.77 -2.12
C THR A 107 8.81 -7.82 -3.08
N LEU A 108 7.98 -7.41 -4.04
CA LEU A 108 7.37 -8.31 -5.02
C LEU A 108 8.43 -8.96 -5.91
N LYS A 109 9.40 -8.18 -6.41
CA LYS A 109 10.51 -8.70 -7.23
C LYS A 109 11.38 -9.70 -6.45
N GLY A 110 11.63 -9.44 -5.17
CA GLY A 110 12.40 -10.33 -4.32
C GLY A 110 11.67 -11.64 -3.98
N ARG A 111 10.36 -11.56 -3.70
CA ARG A 111 9.55 -12.72 -3.28
C ARG A 111 9.06 -13.57 -4.44
N TYR A 112 8.86 -12.96 -5.61
CA TYR A 112 8.29 -13.60 -6.80
C TYR A 112 9.09 -13.23 -8.06
N PRO A 113 10.37 -13.65 -8.17
CA PRO A 113 11.26 -13.23 -9.24
C PRO A 113 10.81 -13.66 -10.65
N ASP A 114 9.99 -14.72 -10.74
CA ASP A 114 9.48 -15.27 -12.00
C ASP A 114 8.13 -14.66 -12.42
N ARG A 115 7.64 -13.63 -11.72
CA ARG A 115 6.37 -12.95 -11.99
C ARG A 115 6.63 -11.49 -12.35
N ASP A 116 5.89 -10.96 -13.33
CA ASP A 116 5.97 -9.55 -13.72
C ASP A 116 4.82 -8.76 -13.09
N PHE A 117 5.17 -7.78 -12.26
CA PHE A 117 4.22 -6.94 -11.56
C PHE A 117 4.28 -5.50 -12.06
N GLU A 118 3.13 -4.86 -12.10
CA GLU A 118 3.02 -3.41 -12.12
C GLU A 118 2.60 -2.92 -10.74
N VAL A 119 3.37 -1.98 -10.17
CA VAL A 119 2.94 -1.21 -9.00
C VAL A 119 2.73 0.22 -9.46
N LEU A 120 1.58 0.80 -9.18
CA LEU A 120 1.27 2.17 -9.58
C LEU A 120 0.55 2.95 -8.49
N ILE A 121 0.75 4.26 -8.53
CA ILE A 121 -0.05 5.21 -7.77
C ILE A 121 -1.18 5.66 -8.71
N PHE A 122 -2.42 5.60 -8.25
CA PHE A 122 -3.58 6.06 -9.01
C PHE A 122 -4.37 7.08 -8.21
N GLU A 123 -5.09 7.94 -8.91
CA GLU A 123 -6.00 8.92 -8.32
C GLU A 123 -7.44 8.49 -8.58
N GLU A 124 -8.28 8.59 -7.56
CA GLU A 124 -9.71 8.30 -7.64
C GLU A 124 -10.48 9.38 -6.87
N ASP A 125 -11.30 10.13 -7.60
CA ASP A 125 -12.03 11.30 -7.12
C ASP A 125 -11.18 12.35 -6.38
N ARG A 126 -11.12 12.26 -5.05
CA ARG A 126 -10.42 13.19 -4.14
C ARG A 126 -9.34 12.51 -3.31
N ASP A 127 -9.06 11.26 -3.60
CA ASP A 127 -8.01 10.49 -2.95
C ASP A 127 -7.07 9.86 -3.95
N PHE A 128 -6.03 9.24 -3.45
CA PHE A 128 -5.12 8.45 -4.25
C PHE A 128 -4.64 7.25 -3.45
N GLY A 129 -4.31 6.19 -4.16
CA GLY A 129 -3.90 4.93 -3.58
C GLY A 129 -2.74 4.32 -4.31
N ILE A 130 -2.19 3.27 -3.71
CA ILE A 130 -1.17 2.42 -4.28
C ILE A 130 -1.80 1.07 -4.55
N THR A 131 -1.49 0.49 -5.71
CA THR A 131 -1.96 -0.83 -6.07
C THR A 131 -0.91 -1.63 -6.83
N PHE A 132 -1.06 -2.96 -6.85
CA PHE A 132 -0.28 -3.82 -7.72
C PHE A 132 -1.09 -4.95 -8.37
N TYR A 133 -0.67 -5.36 -9.56
CA TYR A 133 -1.21 -6.52 -10.29
C TYR A 133 -0.14 -7.16 -11.19
N GLU A 134 -0.38 -8.39 -11.61
CA GLU A 134 0.44 -9.13 -12.57
C GLU A 134 0.05 -8.72 -14.01
N LYS A 135 1.05 -8.51 -14.87
CA LYS A 135 0.84 -8.13 -16.29
C LYS A 135 0.52 -9.31 -17.20
#